data_AF-A0A938T9Z3-F1
#
_entry.id   AF-A0A938T9Z3-F1
#
_cell.length_a   1.000
_cell.length_b   1.000
_cell.length_c   1.000
_cell.angle_alpha   90.00
_cell.angle_beta   90.00
_cell.angle_gamma   90.00
#
_symmetry.space_group_name_H-M   'P 1'
#
loop_
_entity.id
_entity.type
_entity.pdbx_description
1 polymer ?
#
loop_
_entity_poly.entity_id
_entity_poly.type
_entity_poly.pdbx_seq_one_letter_code
_entity_poly.pdbx_strand_id
1 'polypeptide(L)'
;MRTVMTLGLLFLSFAQFLPQSQARAQSSILTEKPYFSISLESDLCMGYVLLNGQLLYAPEMEAVKLELPVNHWIRKGENELMMMLAPVDEQGDMGKFARNMKCTLTLRVRQSGSKSAENLTIAALKFAAKGKTGIEGNTPEGRLDSKKGFASSKTGDVVISKAKKESFQEIGAIVTRSITLPEIGLPEWKFFTSDNITNLSGVDIEARLDDETSARLKKELLPIYRRIWSALESRTVDEVMPLFQERNEEIDAAFFKKSGETGSALARELKDRISDPKCKLWPITDDNVMIQLYDNNKLVRLSQNNRKPLLSFDDLTAHVAYHYDVIFRKSGDKWIITR
;
A
#
# COMPACT_ATOMS: atom_id res chain seq x y z
N MET A 1 -27.91 71.55 -54.03
CA MET A 1 -27.00 71.01 -55.06
C MET A 1 -26.75 69.54 -54.73
N ARG A 2 -27.12 68.64 -55.66
CA ARG A 2 -26.74 67.21 -55.80
C ARG A 2 -26.98 66.23 -54.64
N THR A 3 -28.10 65.52 -54.76
CA THR A 3 -28.30 64.06 -54.76
C THR A 3 -27.05 63.18 -54.60
N VAL A 4 -27.13 62.11 -53.80
CA VAL A 4 -26.94 60.70 -54.22
C VAL A 4 -27.59 59.77 -53.17
N MET A 5 -28.36 58.81 -53.71
CA MET A 5 -29.05 57.67 -53.10
C MET A 5 -28.07 56.50 -52.88
N THR A 6 -28.15 55.77 -51.77
CA THR A 6 -27.66 54.37 -51.74
C THR A 6 -28.53 53.48 -50.86
N LEU A 7 -29.08 52.46 -51.51
CA LEU A 7 -29.86 51.32 -51.03
C LEU A 7 -28.91 50.25 -50.47
N GLY A 8 -29.24 49.53 -49.38
CA GLY A 8 -28.39 48.44 -48.89
C GLY A 8 -28.97 47.57 -47.77
N LEU A 9 -29.64 46.49 -48.20
CA LEU A 9 -29.88 45.18 -47.57
C LEU A 9 -30.03 45.04 -46.04
N LEU A 10 -31.25 44.65 -45.62
CA LEU A 10 -31.50 43.89 -44.39
C LEU A 10 -30.98 42.44 -44.55
N PHE A 11 -30.05 42.02 -43.70
CA PHE A 11 -29.79 40.60 -43.44
C PHE A 11 -30.54 40.19 -42.17
N LEU A 12 -31.61 39.40 -42.32
CA LEU A 12 -32.19 38.64 -41.22
C LEU A 12 -31.25 37.48 -40.87
N SER A 13 -30.60 37.56 -39.71
CA SER A 13 -29.85 36.44 -39.13
C SER A 13 -30.80 35.55 -38.34
N PHE A 14 -31.06 34.35 -38.86
CA PHE A 14 -31.70 33.26 -38.11
C PHE A 14 -30.69 32.69 -37.12
N ALA A 15 -30.81 33.06 -35.85
CA ALA A 15 -30.09 32.40 -34.75
C ALA A 15 -30.71 31.01 -34.51
N GLN A 16 -30.10 29.97 -35.09
CA GLN A 16 -30.38 28.59 -34.73
C GLN A 16 -29.86 28.32 -33.31
N PHE A 17 -30.77 28.26 -32.35
CA PHE A 17 -30.51 27.68 -31.03
C PHE A 17 -30.32 26.17 -31.19
N LEU A 18 -29.06 25.72 -31.28
CA LEU A 18 -28.71 24.33 -31.07
C LEU A 18 -28.57 24.08 -29.56
N PRO A 19 -29.32 23.12 -28.97
CA PRO A 19 -29.09 22.73 -27.59
C PRO A 19 -27.80 21.90 -27.51
N GLN A 20 -26.69 22.53 -27.13
CA GLN A 20 -25.50 21.80 -26.70
C GLN A 20 -25.72 21.25 -25.27
N SER A 21 -26.47 20.16 -25.13
CA SER A 21 -26.28 19.27 -23.98
C SER A 21 -25.08 18.36 -24.29
N GLN A 22 -23.86 18.90 -24.16
CA GLN A 22 -22.70 18.02 -24.02
C GLN A 22 -22.91 17.22 -22.73
N ALA A 23 -23.33 15.97 -22.87
CA ALA A 23 -23.30 14.99 -21.80
C ALA A 23 -21.87 14.94 -21.29
N ARG A 24 -21.62 15.60 -20.14
CA ARG A 24 -20.33 15.60 -19.47
C ARG A 24 -20.00 14.15 -19.21
N ALA A 25 -19.03 13.60 -19.95
CA ALA A 25 -18.60 12.23 -19.77
C ALA A 25 -18.32 12.03 -18.29
N GLN A 26 -19.07 11.13 -17.65
CA GLN A 26 -18.96 10.89 -16.22
C GLN A 26 -17.52 10.45 -15.95
N SER A 27 -16.75 11.28 -15.25
CA SER A 27 -15.36 11.01 -14.93
C SER A 27 -15.29 9.80 -14.01
N SER A 28 -14.30 8.93 -14.23
CA SER A 28 -14.11 7.77 -13.37
C SER A 28 -13.51 8.21 -12.04
N ILE A 29 -14.01 7.65 -10.94
CA ILE A 29 -13.44 7.82 -9.59
C ILE A 29 -11.96 7.39 -9.55
N LEU A 30 -11.56 6.48 -10.46
CA LEU A 30 -10.19 6.01 -10.57
C LEU A 30 -9.23 7.07 -11.09
N THR A 31 -9.68 8.01 -11.94
CA THR A 31 -8.79 8.94 -12.67
C THR A 31 -8.61 10.30 -12.01
N GLU A 32 -9.43 10.65 -11.02
CA GLU A 32 -9.35 11.95 -10.36
C GLU A 32 -8.41 11.92 -9.15
N LYS A 33 -8.95 11.70 -7.95
CA LYS A 33 -8.18 11.55 -6.71
C LYS A 33 -8.65 10.31 -5.96
N PRO A 34 -8.43 9.11 -6.51
CA PRO A 34 -8.90 7.88 -5.88
C PRO A 34 -8.20 7.68 -4.54
N TYR A 35 -8.98 7.45 -3.49
CA TYR A 35 -8.48 6.99 -2.19
C TYR A 35 -8.85 5.52 -2.03
N PHE A 36 -7.86 4.66 -2.14
CA PHE A 36 -7.99 3.23 -1.96
C PHE A 36 -7.77 2.84 -0.50
N SER A 37 -8.64 1.95 -0.02
CA SER A 37 -8.48 1.35 1.28
C SER A 37 -8.72 -0.16 1.23
N ILE A 38 -8.13 -0.85 2.19
CA ILE A 38 -8.34 -2.25 2.45
C ILE A 38 -9.10 -2.36 3.77
N SER A 39 -10.32 -2.87 3.70
CA SER A 39 -11.08 -3.28 4.89
C SER A 39 -10.73 -4.73 5.20
N LEU A 40 -10.14 -4.96 6.37
CA LEU A 40 -9.87 -6.30 6.90
C LEU A 40 -10.89 -6.61 7.98
N GLU A 41 -11.57 -7.74 7.84
CA GLU A 41 -12.40 -8.36 8.88
C GLU A 41 -11.88 -9.78 9.10
N SER A 42 -11.43 -10.05 10.31
CA SER A 42 -10.83 -11.32 10.71
C SER A 42 -11.50 -11.83 11.98
N ASP A 43 -11.77 -13.13 12.02
CA ASP A 43 -12.25 -13.86 13.18
C ASP A 43 -11.43 -15.15 13.27
N LEU A 44 -10.61 -15.27 14.32
CA LEU A 44 -9.69 -16.39 14.58
C LEU A 44 -8.72 -16.72 13.43
N CYS A 45 -8.28 -15.73 12.65
CA CYS A 45 -7.28 -15.99 11.61
C CYS A 45 -5.89 -15.78 12.16
N MET A 46 -4.96 -16.66 11.78
CA MET A 46 -3.53 -16.39 11.88
C MET A 46 -2.90 -16.35 10.51
N GLY A 47 -2.00 -15.40 10.27
CA GLY A 47 -1.19 -15.39 9.06
C GLY A 47 -0.82 -14.00 8.57
N TYR A 48 -0.81 -13.81 7.25
CA TYR A 48 -0.38 -12.58 6.60
C TYR A 48 -1.37 -12.15 5.53
N VAL A 49 -1.61 -10.84 5.46
CA VAL A 49 -2.45 -10.20 4.45
C VAL A 49 -1.57 -9.29 3.61
N LEU A 50 -1.56 -9.51 2.30
CA LEU A 50 -0.68 -8.81 1.38
C LEU A 50 -1.43 -8.14 0.23
N LEU A 51 -0.86 -7.03 -0.24
CA LEU A 51 -1.23 -6.37 -1.50
C LEU A 51 0.05 -6.17 -2.32
N ASN A 52 0.11 -6.74 -3.53
CA ASN A 52 1.28 -6.66 -4.40
C ASN A 52 2.59 -7.10 -3.72
N GLY A 53 2.52 -8.19 -2.93
CA GLY A 53 3.62 -8.71 -2.12
C GLY A 53 4.01 -7.86 -0.91
N GLN A 54 3.23 -6.82 -0.59
CA GLN A 54 3.45 -5.96 0.58
C GLN A 54 2.59 -6.42 1.75
N LEU A 55 3.24 -6.74 2.88
CA LEU A 55 2.54 -7.06 4.12
C LEU A 55 1.76 -5.84 4.61
N LEU A 56 0.44 -5.95 4.64
CA LEU A 56 -0.46 -4.94 5.18
C LEU A 56 -0.75 -5.17 6.66
N TYR A 57 -0.98 -6.43 7.03
CA TYR A 57 -1.34 -6.83 8.39
C TYR A 57 -1.04 -8.31 8.62
N ALA A 58 -0.70 -8.66 9.86
CA ALA A 58 -0.54 -10.04 10.30
C ALA A 58 -1.55 -10.32 11.41
N PRO A 59 -2.71 -10.93 11.12
CA PRO A 59 -3.66 -11.30 12.16
C PRO A 59 -3.10 -12.41 13.07
N GLU A 60 -3.36 -12.30 14.37
CA GLU A 60 -2.82 -13.17 15.44
C GLU A 60 -3.96 -13.83 16.24
N MET A 61 -4.86 -14.56 15.57
CA MET A 61 -5.99 -15.30 16.17
C MET A 61 -7.04 -14.45 16.91
N GLU A 62 -7.00 -13.14 16.77
CA GLU A 62 -7.99 -12.23 17.37
C GLU A 62 -9.04 -11.76 16.37
N ALA A 63 -10.21 -11.35 16.89
CA ALA A 63 -11.21 -10.66 16.09
C ALA A 63 -10.71 -9.26 15.75
N VAL A 64 -10.49 -8.98 14.47
CA VAL A 64 -9.97 -7.70 14.00
C VAL A 64 -10.90 -7.12 12.95
N LYS A 65 -11.24 -5.84 13.12
CA LYS A 65 -11.91 -5.05 12.09
C LYS A 65 -11.20 -3.72 11.93
N LEU A 66 -10.55 -3.52 10.79
CA LEU A 66 -9.77 -2.32 10.52
C LEU A 66 -9.85 -1.91 9.04
N GLU A 67 -9.52 -0.65 8.77
CA GLU A 67 -9.42 -0.09 7.43
C GLU A 67 -8.05 0.55 7.24
N LEU A 68 -7.29 0.09 6.25
CA LEU A 68 -5.94 0.57 5.95
C LEU A 68 -5.94 1.40 4.66
N PRO A 69 -5.35 2.61 4.66
CA PRO A 69 -5.07 3.31 3.42
C PRO A 69 -3.97 2.60 2.61
N VAL A 70 -4.20 2.39 1.31
CA VAL A 70 -3.26 1.60 0.48
C VAL A 70 -2.86 2.27 -0.84
N ASN A 71 -3.13 3.56 -1.04
CA ASN A 71 -2.78 4.27 -2.29
C ASN A 71 -1.33 4.04 -2.73
N HIS A 72 -0.38 4.15 -1.79
CA HIS A 72 1.06 3.96 -1.99
C HIS A 72 1.50 2.52 -2.33
N TRP A 73 0.55 1.59 -2.39
CA TRP A 73 0.72 0.18 -2.76
C TRP A 73 -0.09 -0.22 -4.00
N ILE A 74 -0.96 0.64 -4.52
CA ILE A 74 -1.76 0.37 -5.72
C ILE A 74 -1.02 0.84 -6.97
N ARG A 75 -1.11 0.10 -8.07
CA ARG A 75 -0.58 0.50 -9.39
C ARG A 75 -1.62 0.42 -10.51
N LYS A 76 -1.30 1.10 -11.61
CA LYS A 76 -1.93 0.88 -12.92
C LYS A 76 -1.70 -0.58 -13.36
N GLY A 77 -2.70 -1.19 -13.98
CA GLY A 77 -2.63 -2.57 -14.43
C GLY A 77 -2.95 -3.57 -13.31
N GLU A 78 -2.21 -4.67 -13.28
CA GLU A 78 -2.50 -5.80 -12.41
C GLU A 78 -2.05 -5.56 -10.96
N ASN A 79 -2.97 -5.71 -10.02
CA ASN A 79 -2.72 -5.73 -8.59
C ASN A 79 -3.15 -7.08 -8.02
N GLU A 80 -2.49 -7.56 -6.98
CA GLU A 80 -2.81 -8.84 -6.34
C GLU A 80 -3.17 -8.65 -4.88
N LEU A 81 -4.30 -9.23 -4.47
CA LEU A 81 -4.64 -9.45 -3.07
C LEU A 81 -4.26 -10.87 -2.69
N MET A 82 -3.61 -11.03 -1.55
CA MET A 82 -3.20 -12.34 -1.02
C MET A 82 -3.49 -12.44 0.48
N MET A 83 -3.94 -13.62 0.91
CA MET A 83 -3.97 -14.04 2.31
C MET A 83 -3.20 -15.34 2.44
N MET A 84 -2.23 -15.38 3.32
CA MET A 84 -1.53 -16.59 3.70
C MET A 84 -1.96 -16.95 5.11
N LEU A 85 -2.67 -18.05 5.27
CA LEU A 85 -3.36 -18.40 6.49
C LEU A 85 -2.77 -19.68 7.06
N ALA A 86 -2.37 -19.61 8.34
CA ALA A 86 -1.86 -20.73 9.09
C ALA A 86 -2.99 -21.34 9.94
N PRO A 87 -3.11 -22.68 10.01
CA PRO A 87 -4.15 -23.36 10.75
C PRO A 87 -3.69 -23.63 12.18
N VAL A 88 -3.70 -22.61 13.02
CA VAL A 88 -3.44 -22.77 14.46
C VAL A 88 -4.73 -22.99 15.23
N ASP A 89 -4.64 -23.85 16.25
CA ASP A 89 -5.69 -24.01 17.25
C ASP A 89 -5.60 -22.95 18.36
N GLU A 90 -6.53 -23.01 19.33
CA GLU A 90 -6.60 -22.04 20.44
C GLU A 90 -5.36 -22.06 21.35
N GLN A 91 -4.54 -23.11 21.28
CA GLN A 91 -3.29 -23.25 22.02
C GLN A 91 -2.09 -22.70 21.22
N GLY A 92 -2.30 -22.29 19.97
CA GLY A 92 -1.25 -21.85 19.06
C GLY A 92 -0.52 -23.00 18.36
N ASP A 93 -1.02 -24.23 18.50
CA ASP A 93 -0.43 -25.40 17.87
C ASP A 93 -0.92 -25.56 16.43
N MET A 94 0.00 -25.95 15.55
CA MET A 94 -0.31 -26.19 14.14
C MET A 94 -1.22 -27.42 13.99
N GLY A 95 -2.35 -27.24 13.31
CA GLY A 95 -3.36 -28.27 13.19
C GLY A 95 -4.35 -28.01 12.06
N LYS A 96 -5.65 -28.00 12.39
CA LYS A 96 -6.73 -27.73 11.43
C LYS A 96 -7.29 -26.35 11.69
N PHE A 97 -7.68 -25.65 10.63
CA PHE A 97 -8.40 -24.39 10.77
C PHE A 97 -9.63 -24.57 11.69
N ALA A 98 -9.75 -23.69 12.69
CA ALA A 98 -10.94 -23.61 13.52
C ALA A 98 -12.18 -23.47 12.65
N ARG A 99 -13.24 -24.26 12.92
CA ARG A 99 -14.41 -24.34 12.02
C ARG A 99 -15.11 -22.99 11.82
N ASN A 100 -14.98 -22.07 12.76
CA ASN A 100 -15.54 -20.72 12.72
C ASN A 100 -14.60 -19.67 12.14
N MET A 101 -13.34 -20.00 11.83
CA MET A 101 -12.36 -19.06 11.27
C MET A 101 -12.86 -18.44 9.96
N LYS A 102 -12.77 -17.11 9.88
CA LYS A 102 -13.16 -16.32 8.70
C LYS A 102 -12.23 -15.12 8.52
N CYS A 103 -11.69 -14.96 7.32
CA CYS A 103 -10.92 -13.79 6.92
C CYS A 103 -11.56 -13.15 5.70
N THR A 104 -11.75 -11.83 5.71
CA THR A 104 -12.24 -11.07 4.58
C THR A 104 -11.39 -9.83 4.37
N LEU A 105 -10.81 -9.74 3.18
CA LEU A 105 -10.05 -8.61 2.69
C LEU A 105 -10.85 -7.92 1.59
N THR A 106 -11.20 -6.64 1.75
CA THR A 106 -12.00 -5.91 0.76
C THR A 106 -11.26 -4.67 0.27
N LEU A 107 -10.89 -4.64 -1.01
CA LEU A 107 -10.40 -3.43 -1.68
C LEU A 107 -11.57 -2.50 -1.99
N ARG A 108 -11.47 -1.28 -1.47
CA ARG A 108 -12.46 -0.21 -1.65
C ARG A 108 -11.80 1.01 -2.25
N VAL A 109 -12.64 1.85 -2.86
CA VAL A 109 -12.24 3.16 -3.36
C VAL A 109 -13.31 4.19 -3.06
N ARG A 110 -12.86 5.40 -2.77
CA ARG A 110 -13.68 6.61 -2.69
C ARG A 110 -12.93 7.79 -3.28
N GLN A 111 -13.61 8.90 -3.49
CA GLN A 111 -12.96 10.14 -3.91
C GLN A 111 -12.29 10.81 -2.69
N SER A 112 -11.02 11.17 -2.79
CA SER A 112 -10.31 11.89 -1.73
C SER A 112 -10.97 13.24 -1.45
N GLY A 113 -11.11 13.59 -0.17
CA GLY A 113 -11.77 14.83 0.28
C GLY A 113 -13.30 14.85 0.13
N SER A 114 -13.92 13.79 -0.43
CA SER A 114 -15.37 13.68 -0.47
C SER A 114 -15.94 13.44 0.93
N LYS A 115 -16.99 14.20 1.28
CA LYS A 115 -17.81 13.97 2.48
C LYS A 115 -18.78 12.80 2.33
N SER A 116 -18.93 12.28 1.10
CA SER A 116 -19.74 11.08 0.86
C SER A 116 -19.05 9.87 1.47
N ALA A 117 -19.81 9.13 2.29
CA ALA A 117 -19.39 7.86 2.87
C ALA A 117 -19.39 6.70 1.86
N GLU A 118 -19.65 6.94 0.57
CA GLU A 118 -19.72 5.90 -0.47
C GLU A 118 -18.33 5.35 -0.77
N ASN A 119 -17.87 4.46 0.10
CA ASN A 119 -16.78 3.54 -0.11
C ASN A 119 -17.28 2.43 -1.06
N LEU A 120 -16.91 2.53 -2.33
CA LEU A 120 -17.27 1.56 -3.36
C LEU A 120 -16.36 0.34 -3.26
N THR A 121 -16.94 -0.86 -3.27
CA THR A 121 -16.17 -2.11 -3.23
C THR A 121 -15.75 -2.50 -4.64
N ILE A 122 -14.44 -2.69 -4.85
CA ILE A 122 -13.88 -3.19 -6.10
C ILE A 122 -13.81 -4.72 -6.06
N ALA A 123 -13.24 -5.27 -4.99
CA ALA A 123 -13.03 -6.70 -4.86
C ALA A 123 -12.98 -7.12 -3.39
N ALA A 124 -13.53 -8.30 -3.10
CA ALA A 124 -13.41 -8.96 -1.80
C ALA A 124 -12.74 -10.31 -1.96
N LEU A 125 -11.65 -10.54 -1.23
CA LEU A 125 -10.98 -11.82 -1.08
C LEU A 125 -11.41 -12.43 0.27
N LYS A 126 -12.09 -13.58 0.25
CA LYS A 126 -12.67 -14.21 1.45
C LYS A 126 -12.17 -15.62 1.65
N PHE A 127 -11.95 -15.95 2.91
CA PHE A 127 -11.69 -17.30 3.39
C PHE A 127 -12.62 -17.66 4.54
N ALA A 128 -13.17 -18.87 4.55
CA ALA A 128 -13.95 -19.40 5.66
C ALA A 128 -13.71 -20.91 5.81
N ALA A 129 -13.27 -21.37 6.97
CA ALA A 129 -12.91 -22.77 7.19
C ALA A 129 -14.08 -23.76 7.01
N LYS A 130 -15.31 -23.33 7.29
CA LYS A 130 -16.54 -24.14 7.11
C LYS A 130 -16.98 -24.29 5.65
N GLY A 131 -16.40 -23.52 4.73
CA GLY A 131 -16.77 -23.53 3.32
C GLY A 131 -16.41 -24.84 2.61
N LYS A 132 -17.14 -25.19 1.54
CA LYS A 132 -16.86 -26.40 0.75
C LYS A 132 -15.49 -26.34 0.10
N THR A 133 -15.15 -25.18 -0.44
CA THR A 133 -13.84 -24.80 -1.00
C THR A 133 -13.07 -23.92 -0.03
N GLY A 134 -13.79 -23.21 0.84
CA GLY A 134 -13.26 -22.25 1.79
C GLY A 134 -13.09 -20.86 1.21
N ILE A 135 -13.47 -20.64 -0.05
CA ILE A 135 -13.40 -19.35 -0.76
C ILE A 135 -14.78 -18.94 -1.31
N GLU A 136 -15.86 -19.36 -0.67
CA GLU A 136 -17.20 -18.90 -1.00
C GLU A 136 -17.40 -17.41 -0.67
N GLY A 137 -18.25 -16.73 -1.43
CA GLY A 137 -18.63 -15.33 -1.15
C GLY A 137 -17.60 -14.27 -1.56
N ASN A 138 -16.54 -14.67 -2.26
CA ASN A 138 -15.63 -13.77 -2.97
C ASN A 138 -16.38 -12.97 -4.06
N THR A 139 -15.92 -11.76 -4.39
CA THR A 139 -16.46 -11.03 -5.56
C THR A 139 -16.30 -11.90 -6.81
N PRO A 140 -17.35 -12.09 -7.65
CA PRO A 140 -17.28 -12.90 -8.85
C PRO A 140 -16.19 -12.44 -9.81
N GLU A 141 -15.65 -13.38 -10.59
CA GLU A 141 -14.78 -13.02 -11.72
C GLU A 141 -15.56 -12.27 -12.80
N GLY A 142 -14.89 -11.40 -13.53
CA GLY A 142 -15.50 -10.66 -14.63
C GLY A 142 -15.00 -9.23 -14.73
N ARG A 143 -15.87 -8.36 -15.23
CA ARG A 143 -15.59 -6.96 -15.52
C ARG A 143 -16.53 -6.05 -14.75
N LEU A 144 -16.00 -4.98 -14.17
CA LEU A 144 -16.74 -3.94 -13.46
C LEU A 144 -16.59 -2.59 -14.18
N ASP A 145 -17.63 -1.76 -14.17
CA ASP A 145 -17.63 -0.43 -14.80
C ASP A 145 -17.37 0.65 -13.74
N SER A 146 -16.16 1.23 -13.74
CA SER A 146 -15.72 2.24 -12.78
C SER A 146 -16.52 3.55 -12.84
N LYS A 147 -17.22 3.81 -13.96
CA LYS A 147 -18.10 4.98 -14.13
C LYS A 147 -19.52 4.72 -13.63
N LYS A 148 -19.88 3.46 -13.38
CA LYS A 148 -21.19 3.03 -12.88
C LYS A 148 -21.09 2.35 -11.51
N GLY A 149 -20.25 2.89 -10.63
CA GLY A 149 -20.13 2.41 -9.26
C GLY A 149 -19.60 0.98 -9.15
N PHE A 150 -18.76 0.53 -10.09
CA PHE A 150 -18.24 -0.83 -10.18
C PHE A 150 -19.33 -1.90 -10.32
N ALA A 151 -20.45 -1.57 -10.95
CA ALA A 151 -21.45 -2.55 -11.35
C ALA A 151 -20.86 -3.54 -12.37
N SER A 152 -21.29 -4.80 -12.32
CA SER A 152 -20.88 -5.83 -13.29
C SER A 152 -21.28 -5.44 -14.71
N SER A 153 -20.36 -5.57 -15.65
CA SER A 153 -20.55 -5.15 -17.04
C SER A 153 -19.67 -5.94 -17.99
N LYS A 154 -20.20 -6.45 -19.11
CA LYS A 154 -19.42 -7.14 -20.14
C LYS A 154 -18.33 -6.25 -20.76
N THR A 155 -18.53 -4.94 -20.75
CA THR A 155 -17.61 -3.93 -21.29
C THR A 155 -16.97 -3.10 -20.18
N GLY A 156 -17.02 -3.55 -18.93
CA GLY A 156 -16.36 -2.89 -17.80
C GLY A 156 -14.86 -2.79 -17.98
N ASP A 157 -14.26 -1.76 -17.40
CA ASP A 157 -12.86 -1.37 -17.52
C ASP A 157 -11.96 -1.97 -16.43
N VAL A 158 -12.54 -2.36 -15.29
CA VAL A 158 -11.84 -3.09 -14.23
C VAL A 158 -12.04 -4.59 -14.40
N VAL A 159 -10.96 -5.37 -14.38
CA VAL A 159 -11.03 -6.83 -14.52
C VAL A 159 -10.72 -7.48 -13.18
N ILE A 160 -11.56 -8.44 -12.81
CA ILE A 160 -11.48 -9.18 -11.56
C ILE A 160 -11.25 -10.66 -11.88
N SER A 161 -10.12 -11.22 -11.43
CA SER A 161 -9.86 -12.64 -11.61
C SER A 161 -10.69 -13.49 -10.65
N LYS A 162 -10.84 -14.77 -10.99
CA LYS A 162 -11.28 -15.80 -10.05
C LYS A 162 -10.33 -15.84 -8.85
N ALA A 163 -10.91 -15.97 -7.65
CA ALA A 163 -10.13 -16.26 -6.45
C ALA A 163 -9.58 -17.69 -6.52
N LYS A 164 -8.33 -17.86 -6.12
CA LYS A 164 -7.64 -19.15 -6.06
C LYS A 164 -7.32 -19.49 -4.61
N LYS A 165 -7.23 -20.78 -4.33
CA LYS A 165 -6.77 -21.32 -3.05
C LYS A 165 -5.75 -22.42 -3.34
N GLU A 166 -4.61 -22.31 -2.70
CA GLU A 166 -3.49 -23.25 -2.77
C GLU A 166 -3.11 -23.64 -1.34
N SER A 167 -2.47 -24.81 -1.17
CA SER A 167 -2.00 -25.25 0.13
C SER A 167 -0.72 -24.49 0.53
N PHE A 168 -0.61 -24.12 1.80
CA PHE A 168 0.61 -23.56 2.40
C PHE A 168 1.15 -24.57 3.41
N GLN A 169 2.40 -25.03 3.28
CA GLN A 169 3.02 -25.97 4.23
C GLN A 169 2.11 -27.13 4.65
N GLU A 170 1.56 -27.86 3.65
CA GLU A 170 0.64 -29.02 3.77
C GLU A 170 -0.74 -28.76 4.41
N ILE A 171 -0.87 -27.86 5.39
CA ILE A 171 -2.09 -27.67 6.20
C ILE A 171 -2.69 -26.26 6.13
N GLY A 172 -1.88 -25.26 5.79
CA GLY A 172 -2.32 -23.87 5.62
C GLY A 172 -2.93 -23.59 4.25
N ALA A 173 -3.29 -22.32 4.03
CA ALA A 173 -3.93 -21.88 2.79
C ALA A 173 -3.34 -20.56 2.29
N ILE A 174 -2.92 -20.52 1.03
CA ILE A 174 -2.71 -19.27 0.29
C ILE A 174 -3.97 -19.01 -0.52
N VAL A 175 -4.59 -17.85 -0.31
CA VAL A 175 -5.77 -17.40 -1.06
C VAL A 175 -5.36 -16.15 -1.84
N THR A 176 -5.56 -16.15 -3.15
CA THR A 176 -5.13 -15.05 -4.03
C THR A 176 -6.22 -14.60 -4.99
N ARG A 177 -6.14 -13.34 -5.42
CA ARG A 177 -6.86 -12.84 -6.60
C ARG A 177 -6.14 -11.65 -7.23
N SER A 178 -6.19 -11.57 -8.54
CA SER A 178 -5.74 -10.41 -9.30
C SER A 178 -6.90 -9.45 -9.61
N ILE A 179 -6.55 -8.16 -9.67
CA ILE A 179 -7.43 -7.03 -9.97
C ILE A 179 -6.69 -6.16 -10.98
N THR A 180 -7.17 -6.07 -12.21
CA THR A 180 -6.61 -5.18 -13.22
C THR A 180 -7.36 -3.85 -13.17
N LEU A 181 -6.67 -2.80 -12.73
CA LEU A 181 -7.15 -1.43 -12.81
C LEU A 181 -6.67 -0.82 -14.13
N PRO A 182 -7.52 -0.10 -14.87
CA PRO A 182 -7.15 0.54 -16.13
C PRO A 182 -6.31 1.79 -15.84
N GLU A 183 -6.76 2.96 -16.27
CA GLU A 183 -6.10 4.20 -15.87
C GLU A 183 -6.52 4.61 -14.45
N ILE A 184 -5.52 4.95 -13.64
CA ILE A 184 -5.71 5.48 -12.29
C ILE A 184 -4.96 6.81 -12.14
N GLY A 185 -5.51 7.73 -11.36
CA GLY A 185 -4.94 9.04 -11.05
C GLY A 185 -3.82 8.99 -9.99
N LEU A 186 -3.18 7.85 -9.83
CA LEU A 186 -1.99 7.67 -8.99
C LEU A 186 -0.76 7.55 -9.89
N PRO A 187 0.39 8.14 -9.51
CA PRO A 187 1.63 7.90 -10.23
C PRO A 187 2.11 6.45 -10.02
N GLU A 188 3.07 6.03 -10.82
CA GLU A 188 3.73 4.75 -10.63
C GLU A 188 4.79 4.85 -9.53
N TRP A 189 4.72 3.96 -8.55
CA TRP A 189 5.69 3.90 -7.46
C TRP A 189 6.97 3.23 -7.92
N LYS A 190 8.12 3.86 -7.65
CA LYS A 190 9.40 3.46 -8.25
C LYS A 190 9.88 2.08 -7.81
N PHE A 191 9.36 1.53 -6.71
CA PHE A 191 9.70 0.17 -6.30
C PHE A 191 9.10 -0.90 -7.22
N PHE A 192 8.02 -0.62 -7.96
CA PHE A 192 7.48 -1.62 -8.90
C PHE A 192 8.43 -1.90 -10.06
N THR A 193 9.24 -0.92 -10.44
CA THR A 193 10.22 -1.00 -11.52
C THR A 193 11.66 -1.09 -11.00
N SER A 194 11.86 -1.35 -9.71
CA SER A 194 13.20 -1.44 -9.12
C SER A 194 13.86 -2.78 -9.43
N ASP A 195 15.16 -2.88 -9.14
CA ASP A 195 15.86 -4.15 -9.31
C ASP A 195 15.36 -5.19 -8.29
N ASN A 196 15.48 -6.47 -8.65
CA ASN A 196 15.34 -7.54 -7.68
C ASN A 196 16.51 -7.49 -6.70
N ILE A 197 16.23 -7.68 -5.41
CA ILE A 197 17.25 -7.65 -4.35
C ILE A 197 18.02 -8.97 -4.29
N THR A 198 17.33 -10.07 -4.57
CA THR A 198 17.88 -11.42 -4.59
C THR A 198 17.51 -12.15 -5.88
N ASN A 199 18.08 -13.33 -6.09
CA ASN A 199 17.64 -14.26 -7.14
C ASN A 199 16.61 -15.28 -6.62
N LEU A 200 16.14 -15.12 -5.38
CA LEU A 200 15.14 -16.02 -4.80
C LEU A 200 13.81 -15.85 -5.53
N SER A 201 13.15 -16.98 -5.78
CA SER A 201 11.80 -17.04 -6.32
C SER A 201 10.89 -17.74 -5.32
N GLY A 202 9.68 -17.21 -5.17
CA GLY A 202 8.65 -17.81 -4.31
C GLY A 202 8.46 -17.09 -2.98
N VAL A 203 7.30 -17.38 -2.39
CA VAL A 203 6.82 -16.81 -1.14
C VAL A 203 7.43 -17.60 0.01
N ASP A 204 8.56 -17.13 0.51
CA ASP A 204 9.12 -17.67 1.74
C ASP A 204 9.23 -16.55 2.78
N ILE A 205 8.09 -16.24 3.39
CA ILE A 205 7.94 -15.22 4.45
C ILE A 205 8.79 -15.57 5.68
N GLU A 206 9.19 -16.84 5.82
CA GLU A 206 10.00 -17.32 6.93
C GLU A 206 11.42 -17.75 6.51
N ALA A 207 11.72 -17.85 5.19
CA ALA A 207 13.06 -18.11 4.69
C ALA A 207 13.99 -17.06 5.24
N ARG A 208 14.82 -17.54 6.14
CA ARG A 208 16.13 -16.98 6.34
C ARG A 208 16.77 -16.88 4.96
N LEU A 209 16.99 -15.65 4.53
CA LEU A 209 18.02 -15.37 3.55
C LEU A 209 19.24 -16.17 3.96
N ASP A 210 19.90 -16.80 2.99
CA ASP A 210 21.16 -17.48 3.26
C ASP A 210 22.13 -16.50 3.94
N ASP A 211 23.04 -17.05 4.76
CA ASP A 211 23.93 -16.23 5.59
C ASP A 211 24.77 -15.25 4.75
N GLU A 212 25.13 -15.63 3.51
CA GLU A 212 25.89 -14.78 2.58
C GLU A 212 25.05 -13.58 2.13
N THR A 213 23.83 -13.81 1.65
CA THR A 213 22.89 -12.76 1.25
C THR A 213 22.54 -11.85 2.42
N SER A 214 22.29 -12.42 3.60
CA SER A 214 22.02 -11.67 4.83
C SER A 214 23.21 -10.79 5.21
N ALA A 215 24.43 -11.34 5.25
CA ALA A 215 25.65 -10.61 5.57
C ALA A 215 25.94 -9.48 4.56
N ARG A 216 25.74 -9.75 3.27
CA ARG A 216 25.87 -8.74 2.20
C ARG A 216 24.90 -7.58 2.41
N LEU A 217 23.61 -7.87 2.60
CA LEU A 217 22.59 -6.82 2.79
C LEU A 217 22.83 -6.02 4.07
N LYS A 218 23.26 -6.65 5.17
CA LYS A 218 23.69 -5.92 6.37
C LYS A 218 24.86 -4.99 6.07
N LYS A 219 25.89 -5.47 5.39
CA LYS A 219 27.07 -4.67 5.00
C LYS A 219 26.70 -3.45 4.15
N GLU A 220 25.73 -3.60 3.24
CA GLU A 220 25.29 -2.53 2.34
C GLU A 220 24.35 -1.52 3.01
N LEU A 221 23.39 -1.97 3.82
CA LEU A 221 22.32 -1.13 4.37
C LEU A 221 22.64 -0.50 5.72
N LEU A 222 23.38 -1.20 6.58
CA LEU A 222 23.66 -0.74 7.94
C LEU A 222 24.43 0.60 7.98
N PRO A 223 25.38 0.91 7.06
CA PRO A 223 25.97 2.23 6.99
C PRO A 223 24.96 3.36 6.78
N ILE A 224 23.87 3.11 6.03
CA ILE A 224 22.82 4.12 5.81
C ILE A 224 22.03 4.36 7.10
N TYR A 225 21.67 3.28 7.82
CA TYR A 225 21.04 3.40 9.13
C TYR A 225 21.91 4.12 10.15
N ARG A 226 23.21 3.78 10.21
CA ARG A 226 24.16 4.47 11.10
C ARG A 226 24.26 5.96 10.77
N ARG A 227 24.25 6.33 9.50
CA ARG A 227 24.19 7.74 9.10
C ARG A 227 22.93 8.44 9.62
N ILE A 228 21.76 7.83 9.49
CA ILE A 228 20.50 8.37 10.03
C ILE A 228 20.60 8.50 11.56
N TRP A 229 20.99 7.42 12.23
CA TRP A 229 21.12 7.35 13.68
C TRP A 229 22.08 8.40 14.24
N SER A 230 23.27 8.54 13.65
CA SER A 230 24.27 9.54 14.07
C SER A 230 23.78 10.98 13.90
N ALA A 231 22.99 11.27 12.86
CA ALA A 231 22.39 12.59 12.68
C ALA A 231 21.31 12.87 13.73
N LEU A 232 20.53 11.86 14.14
CA LEU A 232 19.57 12.01 15.24
C LEU A 232 20.29 12.22 16.58
N GLU A 233 21.32 11.43 16.86
CA GLU A 233 22.16 11.56 18.06
C GLU A 233 22.82 12.95 18.14
N SER A 234 23.39 13.41 17.02
CA SER A 234 24.06 14.71 16.90
C SER A 234 23.10 15.89 16.71
N ARG A 235 21.79 15.62 16.70
CA ARG A 235 20.71 16.60 16.50
C ARG A 235 20.77 17.37 15.16
N THR A 236 21.32 16.76 14.12
CA THR A 236 21.46 17.32 12.76
C THR A 236 20.45 16.69 11.78
N VAL A 237 19.18 16.57 12.19
CA VAL A 237 18.10 15.90 11.42
C VAL A 237 18.06 16.34 9.95
N ASP A 238 18.24 17.63 9.67
CA ASP A 238 18.15 18.18 8.32
C ASP A 238 19.19 17.58 7.35
N GLU A 239 20.34 17.09 7.85
CA GLU A 239 21.39 16.47 7.04
C GLU A 239 21.01 15.10 6.46
N VAL A 240 20.01 14.44 7.05
CA VAL A 240 19.54 13.11 6.63
C VAL A 240 18.17 13.14 5.97
N MET A 241 17.42 14.23 6.07
CA MET A 241 16.14 14.38 5.37
C MET A 241 16.20 14.16 3.85
N PRO A 242 17.28 14.54 3.12
CA PRO A 242 17.41 14.23 1.70
C PRO A 242 17.37 12.72 1.40
N LEU A 243 17.76 11.85 2.33
CA LEU A 243 17.67 10.39 2.15
C LEU A 243 16.21 9.91 2.03
N PHE A 244 15.26 10.64 2.64
CA PHE A 244 13.83 10.32 2.65
C PHE A 244 13.04 11.03 1.54
N GLN A 245 13.70 11.78 0.65
CA GLN A 245 13.02 12.63 -0.33
C GLN A 245 12.02 11.84 -1.18
N GLU A 246 12.46 10.73 -1.77
CA GLU A 246 11.59 9.91 -2.63
C GLU A 246 10.38 9.38 -1.87
N ARG A 247 10.62 8.78 -0.70
CA ARG A 247 9.56 8.30 0.19
C ARG A 247 8.53 9.39 0.49
N ASN A 248 8.99 10.59 0.83
CA ASN A 248 8.10 11.69 1.20
C ASN A 248 7.28 12.21 0.02
N GLU A 249 7.91 12.36 -1.15
CA GLU A 249 7.22 12.76 -2.38
C GLU A 249 6.16 11.73 -2.80
N GLU A 250 6.49 10.43 -2.71
CA GLU A 250 5.54 9.37 -3.05
C GLU A 250 4.37 9.32 -2.07
N ILE A 251 4.59 9.54 -0.77
CA ILE A 251 3.50 9.58 0.23
C ILE A 251 2.63 10.84 0.06
N ASP A 252 3.22 11.99 -0.26
CA ASP A 252 2.46 13.21 -0.56
C ASP A 252 1.56 12.97 -1.78
N ALA A 253 2.09 12.37 -2.84
CA ALA A 253 1.34 12.04 -4.04
C ALA A 253 0.25 10.99 -3.78
N ALA A 254 0.57 9.92 -3.06
CA ALA A 254 -0.36 8.83 -2.75
C ALA A 254 -1.61 9.33 -2.01
N PHE A 255 -1.46 10.33 -1.13
CA PHE A 255 -2.56 10.84 -0.32
C PHE A 255 -3.01 12.25 -0.70
N PHE A 256 -2.60 12.74 -1.87
CA PHE A 256 -2.98 14.05 -2.41
C PHE A 256 -2.69 15.20 -1.44
N LYS A 257 -1.59 15.11 -0.68
CA LYS A 257 -1.10 16.16 0.20
C LYS A 257 -0.37 17.24 -0.59
N LYS A 258 -0.05 18.37 0.07
CA LYS A 258 0.83 19.38 -0.53
C LYS A 258 2.25 18.80 -0.64
N SER A 259 2.94 19.13 -1.72
CA SER A 259 4.35 18.72 -1.90
C SER A 259 5.21 19.21 -0.74
N GLY A 260 5.98 18.30 -0.14
CA GLY A 260 6.89 18.57 0.99
C GLY A 260 6.21 18.51 2.37
N GLU A 261 4.91 18.29 2.43
CA GLU A 261 4.15 18.23 3.69
C GLU A 261 4.61 17.05 4.54
N THR A 262 4.71 15.86 3.96
CA THR A 262 5.15 14.65 4.67
C THR A 262 6.59 14.75 5.15
N GLY A 263 7.49 15.32 4.33
CA GLY A 263 8.89 15.53 4.74
C GLY A 263 9.02 16.53 5.88
N SER A 264 8.27 17.63 5.83
CA SER A 264 8.24 18.63 6.90
C SER A 264 7.66 18.08 8.21
N ALA A 265 6.65 17.23 8.13
CA ALA A 265 6.06 16.56 9.28
C ALA A 265 7.06 15.57 9.91
N LEU A 266 7.71 14.73 9.11
CA LEU A 266 8.72 13.77 9.58
C LEU A 266 9.91 14.49 10.24
N ALA A 267 10.44 15.53 9.60
CA ALA A 267 11.57 16.30 10.15
C ALA A 267 11.22 16.93 11.51
N ARG A 268 10.02 17.49 11.63
CA ARG A 268 9.53 18.05 12.88
C ARG A 268 9.39 16.98 13.96
N GLU A 269 8.75 15.87 13.62
CA GLU A 269 8.56 14.76 14.56
C GLU A 269 9.90 14.23 15.09
N LEU A 270 10.87 13.98 14.21
CA LEU A 270 12.21 13.55 14.61
C LEU A 270 12.90 14.59 15.50
N LYS A 271 12.82 15.88 15.15
CA LYS A 271 13.36 17.00 15.95
C LYS A 271 12.72 17.09 17.34
N ASP A 272 11.41 16.90 17.43
CA ASP A 272 10.68 16.91 18.69
C ASP A 272 11.13 15.74 19.57
N ARG A 273 11.29 14.53 18.99
CA ARG A 273 11.75 13.33 19.72
C ARG A 273 13.16 13.46 20.28
N ILE A 274 14.12 13.93 19.48
CA ILE A 274 15.53 14.08 19.94
C ILE A 274 15.69 15.21 20.96
N SER A 275 14.73 16.12 21.04
CA SER A 275 14.74 17.26 21.96
C SER A 275 14.04 16.95 23.29
N ASP A 276 13.18 15.94 23.32
CA ASP A 276 12.49 15.51 24.53
C ASP A 276 13.46 14.70 25.43
N PRO A 277 13.80 15.18 26.64
CA PRO A 277 14.70 14.48 27.55
C PRO A 277 14.14 13.13 28.05
N LYS A 278 12.85 12.86 27.88
CA LYS A 278 12.22 11.58 28.21
C LYS A 278 12.40 10.53 27.12
N CYS A 279 12.69 10.97 25.89
CA CYS A 279 12.87 10.09 24.75
C CYS A 279 14.36 9.74 24.60
N LYS A 280 14.66 8.44 24.59
CA LYS A 280 16.01 7.91 24.36
C LYS A 280 16.06 7.19 23.02
N LEU A 281 16.95 7.63 22.13
CA LEU A 281 17.23 6.92 20.89
C LEU A 281 17.87 5.55 21.20
N TRP A 282 17.29 4.48 20.67
CA TRP A 282 17.81 3.12 20.87
C TRP A 282 19.06 2.90 20.01
N PRO A 283 20.15 2.31 20.56
CA PRO A 283 21.37 2.07 19.79
C PRO A 283 21.17 1.00 18.72
N ILE A 284 21.86 1.16 17.59
CA ILE A 284 21.93 0.15 16.53
C ILE A 284 23.19 -0.68 16.73
N THR A 285 23.04 -1.97 17.02
CA THR A 285 24.13 -2.92 17.23
C THR A 285 24.05 -4.07 16.23
N ASP A 286 25.20 -4.61 15.80
CA ASP A 286 25.28 -5.58 14.69
C ASP A 286 24.62 -6.93 15.02
N ASP A 287 24.60 -7.28 16.32
CA ASP A 287 24.00 -8.48 16.91
C ASP A 287 22.47 -8.43 17.00
N ASN A 288 21.86 -7.25 16.88
CA ASN A 288 20.41 -7.06 17.00
C ASN A 288 19.72 -6.72 15.68
N VAL A 289 20.40 -6.92 14.55
CA VAL A 289 19.86 -6.58 13.22
C VAL A 289 19.43 -7.83 12.47
N MET A 290 18.19 -7.82 11.98
CA MET A 290 17.64 -8.78 11.04
C MET A 290 17.36 -8.13 9.69
N ILE A 291 17.48 -8.90 8.61
CA ILE A 291 17.00 -8.51 7.28
C ILE A 291 15.57 -9.00 7.12
N GLN A 292 14.71 -8.16 6.55
CA GLN A 292 13.38 -8.56 6.12
C GLN A 292 13.19 -8.18 4.66
N LEU A 293 13.16 -9.19 3.80
CA LEU A 293 12.85 -9.07 2.39
C LEU A 293 11.33 -9.19 2.20
N TYR A 294 10.75 -8.30 1.41
CA TYR A 294 9.33 -8.37 1.07
C TYR A 294 9.11 -9.35 -0.09
N ASP A 295 7.90 -9.91 -0.17
CA ASP A 295 7.56 -11.03 -1.06
C ASP A 295 7.78 -10.71 -2.55
N ASN A 296 7.61 -9.44 -2.95
CA ASN A 296 7.88 -9.02 -4.33
C ASN A 296 9.39 -8.94 -4.68
N ASN A 297 10.29 -9.20 -3.73
CA ASN A 297 11.75 -9.13 -3.87
C ASN A 297 12.26 -7.75 -4.37
N LYS A 298 11.45 -6.70 -4.21
CA LYS A 298 11.78 -5.31 -4.59
C LYS A 298 12.12 -4.43 -3.39
N LEU A 299 11.62 -4.81 -2.22
CA LEU A 299 11.76 -4.04 -0.99
C LEU A 299 12.48 -4.86 0.10
N VAL A 300 13.27 -4.18 0.91
CA VAL A 300 13.96 -4.75 2.07
C VAL A 300 14.00 -3.73 3.19
N ARG A 301 13.96 -4.18 4.45
CA ARG A 301 14.27 -3.36 5.62
C ARG A 301 15.23 -4.06 6.57
N LEU A 302 15.90 -3.26 7.40
CA LEU A 302 16.54 -3.76 8.62
C LEU A 302 15.57 -3.62 9.79
N SER A 303 15.49 -4.65 10.61
CA SER A 303 14.67 -4.67 11.82
C SER A 303 15.46 -5.17 13.02
N GLN A 304 14.91 -4.98 14.21
CA GLN A 304 15.40 -5.59 15.43
C GLN A 304 15.10 -7.10 15.43
N ASN A 305 15.73 -7.87 16.32
CA ASN A 305 15.50 -9.33 16.45
C ASN A 305 14.04 -9.73 16.69
N ASN A 306 13.23 -8.83 17.26
CA ASN A 306 11.78 -9.01 17.46
C ASN A 306 10.93 -8.46 16.30
N ARG A 307 11.53 -8.24 15.12
CA ARG A 307 10.91 -7.70 13.91
C ARG A 307 10.42 -6.24 14.00
N LYS A 308 10.69 -5.52 15.10
CA LYS A 308 10.38 -4.08 15.21
C LYS A 308 11.31 -3.25 14.32
N PRO A 309 10.88 -2.06 13.86
CA PRO A 309 11.75 -1.15 13.13
C PRO A 309 13.05 -0.85 13.87
N LEU A 310 14.16 -0.83 13.13
CA LEU A 310 15.49 -0.64 13.70
C LEU A 310 15.69 0.77 14.28
N LEU A 311 15.03 1.78 13.70
CA LEU A 311 15.06 3.15 14.19
C LEU A 311 13.93 3.37 15.22
N SER A 312 14.29 3.54 16.50
CA SER A 312 13.30 3.69 17.55
C SER A 312 13.74 4.60 18.71
N PHE A 313 12.76 5.20 19.36
CA PHE A 313 12.91 5.98 20.59
C PHE A 313 12.10 5.35 21.71
N ASP A 314 12.69 5.18 22.89
CA ASP A 314 11.96 4.78 24.09
C ASP A 314 11.60 6.00 24.93
N ASP A 315 10.32 6.15 25.28
CA ASP A 315 9.87 7.08 26.31
C ASP A 315 10.04 6.42 27.69
N LEU A 316 11.05 6.88 28.42
CA LEU A 316 11.43 6.33 29.72
C LEU A 316 10.36 6.56 30.80
N THR A 317 9.43 7.49 30.57
CA THR A 317 8.38 7.85 31.55
C THR A 317 7.04 7.21 31.24
N ALA A 318 6.67 7.13 29.96
CA ALA A 318 5.41 6.55 29.52
C ALA A 318 5.49 5.02 29.31
N HIS A 319 6.70 4.45 29.29
CA HIS A 319 6.94 3.06 28.90
C HIS A 319 6.39 2.73 27.50
N VAL A 320 6.49 3.69 26.59
CA VAL A 320 6.07 3.57 25.18
C VAL A 320 7.29 3.71 24.28
N ALA A 321 7.33 2.94 23.19
CA ALA A 321 8.36 3.07 22.17
C ALA A 321 7.76 3.66 20.88
N TYR A 322 8.49 4.57 20.25
CA TYR A 322 8.19 5.13 18.93
C TYR A 322 9.08 4.47 17.89
N HIS A 323 8.49 3.95 16.83
CA HIS A 323 9.20 3.19 15.82
C HIS A 323 9.06 3.86 14.45
N TYR A 324 10.18 3.98 13.74
CA TYR A 324 10.25 4.56 12.40
C TYR A 324 10.73 3.47 11.44
N ASP A 325 9.83 3.00 10.60
CA ASP A 325 10.20 2.04 9.57
C ASP A 325 10.99 2.72 8.45
N VAL A 326 11.99 2.01 7.92
CA VAL A 326 12.84 2.50 6.84
C VAL A 326 13.00 1.36 5.85
N ILE A 327 12.31 1.48 4.72
CA ILE A 327 12.27 0.42 3.72
C ILE A 327 12.97 0.91 2.46
N PHE A 328 13.82 0.05 1.92
CA PHE A 328 14.69 0.33 0.79
C PHE A 328 14.24 -0.42 -0.46
N ARG A 329 14.43 0.22 -1.61
CA ARG A 329 14.51 -0.46 -2.91
C ARG A 329 15.93 -0.31 -3.48
N LYS A 330 16.27 -1.17 -4.44
CA LYS A 330 17.55 -1.12 -5.17
C LYS A 330 17.37 -0.56 -6.58
N SER A 331 18.30 0.31 -7.01
CA SER A 331 18.35 0.84 -8.38
C SER A 331 19.81 0.99 -8.82
N GLY A 332 20.25 0.06 -9.66
CA GLY A 332 21.65 -0.21 -9.92
C GLY A 332 22.40 -0.46 -8.61
N ASP A 333 23.46 0.30 -8.39
CA ASP A 333 24.30 0.21 -7.20
C ASP A 333 23.81 1.06 -6.02
N LYS A 334 22.61 1.66 -6.12
CA LYS A 334 22.07 2.57 -5.10
C LYS A 334 20.91 1.95 -4.33
N TRP A 335 20.99 2.10 -3.01
CA TRP A 335 19.89 1.86 -2.09
C TRP A 335 19.15 3.16 -1.82
N ILE A 336 17.82 3.14 -1.97
CA ILE A 336 16.97 4.32 -1.87
C ILE A 336 15.86 4.04 -0.86
N ILE A 337 15.73 4.91 0.14
CA ILE A 337 14.62 4.85 1.10
C ILE A 337 13.35 5.24 0.35
N THR A 338 12.42 4.30 0.28
CA THR A 338 11.19 4.46 -0.49
C THR A 338 9.95 4.40 0.41
N ARG A 339 9.99 3.77 1.61
CA ARG A 339 8.83 3.73 2.51
C ARG A 339 9.19 4.00 3.97
#